data_AF-A0A067S762-F1
#
_entry.id   AF-A0A067S762-F1
#
_cell.length_a   1.000
_cell.length_b   1.000
_cell.length_c   1.000
_cell.angle_alpha   90.00
_cell.angle_beta   90.00
_cell.angle_gamma   90.00
#
_symmetry.space_group_name_H-M   'P 1'
#
loop_
_entity.id
_entity.type
_entity.pdbx_description
1 polymer ?
#
loop_
_entity_poly.entity_id
_entity_poly.type
_entity_poly.pdbx_seq_one_letter_code
_entity_poly.pdbx_strand_id
1 'polypeptide(L)'
;NTLIGEICAYPPMKKIITQATRTVTFFNSSHYWGGQVKDEAKSCKVTQGLKKNCESRFYAISLLCNSVLENREPISRVCIRPDAQKKINGLSPVANDVVTIVLHTQEFWGKLQQLLRFVKPLVDAIGNVEARDANLADCMLELLRCSKALSEIITEHDDDTAFSLHARAVFNRRFLSMDTDIHSLALFLHPLCRKLAVSTIAKARPFEKMVKTALGIAKMYRWDQLRAQALVDNLQQYHQVKGPFVGGHRNSLEWWENLPISAEKYPLKALAITLLSVVPHAGEVERLFSSLGGVQTARRCGLALQTFETLGKLRSNYCYHLYERDRAAGKSVHRRHAHMHTQAEGGVNVELVEELKDGFTWEAPLSTDSADDETAGPEDITLEEIGKAFDDLEAQLREEKEAARGTGQTSEDDNEILEGKIYDLTELEAIDKGVAPKDATEDLNIIGEEEGFGWDVDAMMFSKGVV
;
A
#
# COMPACT_ATOMS: atom_id res chain seq x y z
N ASN A 1 -1.11 -4.65 -4.50
CA ASN A 1 -1.42 -4.99 -5.91
C ASN A 1 -2.42 -6.14 -6.05
N THR A 2 -2.13 -7.36 -5.61
CA THR A 2 -3.04 -8.53 -5.73
C THR A 2 -4.43 -8.28 -5.13
N LEU A 3 -4.47 -7.64 -3.96
CA LEU A 3 -5.72 -7.25 -3.28
C LEU A 3 -6.63 -6.40 -4.17
N ILE A 4 -6.08 -5.39 -4.86
CA ILE A 4 -6.84 -4.55 -5.81
C ILE A 4 -7.35 -5.40 -6.97
N GLY A 5 -6.50 -6.28 -7.52
CA GLY A 5 -6.88 -7.19 -8.60
C GLY A 5 -8.10 -8.05 -8.26
N GLU A 6 -8.14 -8.63 -7.06
CA GLU A 6 -9.26 -9.46 -6.58
C GLU A 6 -10.55 -8.67 -6.36
N ILE A 7 -10.46 -7.44 -5.84
CA ILE A 7 -11.62 -6.56 -5.73
C ILE A 7 -12.17 -6.25 -7.13
N CYS A 8 -11.28 -5.90 -8.07
CA CYS A 8 -11.63 -5.57 -9.46
C CYS A 8 -12.15 -6.77 -10.26
N ALA A 9 -11.80 -8.01 -9.87
CA ALA A 9 -12.26 -9.23 -10.53
C ALA A 9 -13.76 -9.53 -10.30
N TYR A 10 -14.44 -8.81 -9.41
CA TYR A 10 -15.88 -8.94 -9.23
C TYR A 10 -16.62 -8.67 -10.56
N PRO A 11 -17.51 -9.57 -11.06
CA PRO A 11 -17.92 -9.54 -12.47
C PRO A 11 -18.56 -8.23 -12.95
N PRO A 12 -19.46 -7.57 -12.18
CA PRO A 12 -19.91 -6.22 -12.49
C PRO A 12 -18.77 -5.20 -12.62
N MET A 13 -17.77 -5.24 -11.75
CA MET A 13 -16.63 -4.31 -11.80
C MET A 13 -15.68 -4.61 -12.95
N LYS A 14 -15.41 -5.90 -13.25
CA LYS A 14 -14.65 -6.33 -14.43
C LYS A 14 -15.29 -5.79 -15.73
N LYS A 15 -16.63 -5.78 -15.81
CA LYS A 15 -17.38 -5.19 -16.94
C LYS A 15 -17.19 -3.67 -17.01
N ILE A 16 -17.32 -2.95 -15.89
CA ILE A 16 -17.16 -1.50 -15.83
C ILE A 16 -15.73 -1.06 -16.19
N ILE A 17 -14.70 -1.78 -15.72
CA ILE A 17 -13.30 -1.51 -16.07
C ILE A 17 -13.05 -1.69 -17.56
N THR A 18 -13.62 -2.75 -18.16
CA THR A 18 -13.57 -2.99 -19.61
C THR A 18 -14.23 -1.84 -20.39
N GLN A 19 -15.38 -1.34 -19.93
CA GLN A 19 -16.08 -0.20 -20.53
C GLN A 19 -15.29 1.12 -20.40
N ALA A 20 -14.69 1.37 -19.23
CA ALA A 20 -13.83 2.52 -19.00
C ALA A 20 -12.59 2.49 -19.91
N THR A 21 -11.93 1.31 -20.02
CA THR A 21 -10.81 1.11 -20.93
C THR A 21 -11.22 1.38 -22.38
N ARG A 22 -12.34 0.79 -22.83
CA ARG A 22 -12.84 0.99 -24.19
C ARG A 22 -13.08 2.47 -24.51
N THR A 23 -13.64 3.22 -23.57
CA THR A 23 -13.88 4.66 -23.67
C THR A 23 -12.55 5.42 -23.85
N VAL A 24 -11.58 5.17 -22.98
CA VAL A 24 -10.26 5.83 -23.05
C VAL A 24 -9.50 5.46 -24.31
N THR A 25 -9.48 4.19 -24.71
CA THR A 25 -8.79 3.73 -25.92
C THR A 25 -9.38 4.38 -27.17
N PHE A 26 -10.70 4.55 -27.25
CA PHE A 26 -11.32 5.27 -28.36
C PHE A 26 -10.87 6.74 -28.44
N PHE A 27 -10.99 7.49 -27.34
CA PHE A 27 -10.63 8.92 -27.37
C PHE A 27 -9.13 9.16 -27.52
N ASN A 28 -8.28 8.26 -27.02
CA ASN A 28 -6.83 8.37 -27.22
C ASN A 28 -6.38 8.00 -28.64
N SER A 29 -7.09 7.09 -29.32
CA SER A 29 -6.78 6.72 -30.72
C SER A 29 -7.40 7.67 -31.74
N SER A 30 -8.55 8.28 -31.42
CA SER A 30 -9.18 9.26 -32.30
C SER A 30 -8.55 10.64 -32.14
N HIS A 31 -7.72 11.05 -33.10
CA HIS A 31 -7.13 12.39 -33.10
C HIS A 31 -8.19 13.51 -33.00
N TYR A 32 -9.27 13.40 -33.78
CA TYR A 32 -10.33 14.40 -33.78
C TYR A 32 -11.14 14.39 -32.48
N TRP A 33 -11.74 13.26 -32.12
CA TRP A 33 -12.62 13.19 -30.94
C TRP A 33 -11.85 13.32 -29.63
N GLY A 34 -10.62 12.81 -29.55
CA GLY A 34 -9.71 13.05 -28.45
C GLY A 34 -9.35 14.53 -28.29
N GLY A 35 -9.14 15.24 -29.41
CA GLY A 35 -8.98 16.69 -29.43
C GLY A 35 -10.20 17.41 -28.87
N GLN A 36 -11.42 17.04 -29.31
CA GLN A 36 -12.66 17.63 -28.81
C GLN A 36 -12.85 17.43 -27.30
N VAL A 37 -12.54 16.24 -26.77
CA VAL A 37 -12.59 15.99 -25.32
C VAL A 37 -11.56 16.85 -24.58
N LYS A 38 -10.35 17.03 -25.11
CA LYS A 38 -9.34 17.91 -24.50
C LYS A 38 -9.77 19.37 -24.46
N ASP A 39 -10.45 19.85 -25.51
CA ASP A 39 -10.95 21.22 -25.57
C ASP A 39 -12.11 21.43 -24.59
N GLU A 40 -13.04 20.47 -24.49
CA GLU A 40 -14.10 20.49 -23.48
C GLU A 40 -13.54 20.37 -22.05
N ALA A 41 -12.51 19.55 -21.84
CA ALA A 41 -11.83 19.43 -20.55
C ALA A 41 -11.23 20.77 -20.10
N LYS A 42 -10.57 21.51 -21.01
CA LYS A 42 -10.10 22.87 -20.73
C LYS A 42 -11.24 23.83 -20.38
N SER A 43 -12.35 23.75 -21.11
CA SER A 43 -13.56 24.55 -20.84
C SER A 43 -14.15 24.25 -19.45
N CYS A 44 -14.11 22.98 -19.03
CA CYS A 44 -14.55 22.51 -17.73
C CYS A 44 -13.49 22.66 -16.62
N LYS A 45 -12.33 23.26 -16.92
CA LYS A 45 -11.18 23.40 -15.99
C LYS A 45 -10.64 22.07 -15.44
N VAL A 46 -10.83 20.98 -16.19
CA VAL A 46 -10.26 19.67 -15.86
C VAL A 46 -8.78 19.67 -16.27
N THR A 47 -7.90 19.44 -15.30
CA THR A 47 -6.44 19.45 -15.50
C THR A 47 -5.88 18.08 -15.90
N GLN A 48 -6.60 17.01 -15.55
CA GLN A 48 -6.17 15.63 -15.79
C GLN A 48 -6.68 15.10 -17.14
N GLY A 49 -5.76 14.69 -18.02
CA GLY A 49 -6.10 13.97 -19.26
C GLY A 49 -6.42 12.49 -19.02
N LEU A 50 -7.08 11.86 -20.00
CA LEU A 50 -7.43 10.44 -19.96
C LEU A 50 -6.20 9.53 -19.85
N LYS A 51 -6.22 8.60 -18.89
CA LYS A 51 -5.12 7.68 -18.61
C LYS A 51 -5.50 6.26 -19.01
N LYS A 52 -4.62 5.58 -19.76
CA LYS A 52 -4.78 4.17 -20.11
C LYS A 52 -4.43 3.28 -18.90
N ASN A 53 -4.99 2.08 -18.89
CA ASN A 53 -4.56 1.02 -17.99
C ASN A 53 -3.16 0.50 -18.39
N CYS A 54 -2.44 -0.16 -17.48
CA CYS A 54 -1.16 -0.84 -17.76
C CYS A 54 -1.19 -2.24 -17.14
N GLU A 55 -0.85 -3.28 -17.92
CA GLU A 55 -1.00 -4.71 -17.58
C GLU A 55 -0.41 -5.09 -16.21
N SER A 56 0.74 -4.53 -15.83
CA SER A 56 1.52 -5.02 -14.70
C SER A 56 1.16 -4.39 -13.35
N ARG A 57 0.23 -3.44 -13.35
CA ARG A 57 0.09 -2.49 -12.24
C ARG A 57 -1.39 -2.19 -11.98
N PHE A 58 -2.00 -2.96 -11.09
CA PHE A 58 -3.40 -2.77 -10.68
C PHE A 58 -3.72 -1.35 -10.15
N TYR A 59 -2.71 -0.57 -9.73
CA TYR A 59 -2.89 0.87 -9.45
C TYR A 59 -3.29 1.69 -10.69
N ALA A 60 -2.92 1.24 -11.90
CA ALA A 60 -3.33 1.87 -13.16
C ALA A 60 -4.84 1.76 -13.42
N ILE A 61 -5.53 0.79 -12.81
CA ILE A 61 -6.99 0.72 -12.82
C ILE A 61 -7.59 1.92 -12.08
N SER A 62 -7.03 2.29 -10.93
CA SER A 62 -7.49 3.49 -10.20
C SER A 62 -7.26 4.75 -11.01
N LEU A 63 -6.10 4.89 -11.66
CA LEU A 63 -5.81 6.02 -12.54
C LEU A 63 -6.75 6.09 -13.75
N LEU A 64 -7.05 4.94 -14.37
CA LEU A 64 -8.06 4.83 -15.42
C LEU A 64 -9.40 5.34 -14.91
N CYS A 65 -9.91 4.75 -13.83
CA CYS A 65 -11.22 5.07 -13.26
C CYS A 65 -11.32 6.55 -12.87
N ASN A 66 -10.31 7.08 -12.17
CA ASN A 66 -10.25 8.47 -11.77
C ASN A 66 -10.24 9.39 -13.00
N SER A 67 -9.39 9.11 -14.00
CA SER A 67 -9.30 9.96 -15.19
C SER A 67 -10.61 9.99 -15.99
N VAL A 68 -11.36 8.88 -16.03
CA VAL A 68 -12.67 8.81 -16.70
C VAL A 68 -13.73 9.57 -15.91
N LEU A 69 -13.73 9.48 -14.57
CA LEU A 69 -14.65 10.21 -13.70
C LEU A 69 -14.41 11.74 -13.73
N GLU A 70 -13.16 12.18 -13.65
CA GLU A 70 -12.77 13.59 -13.78
C GLU A 70 -13.18 14.17 -15.15
N ASN A 71 -13.13 13.34 -16.20
CA ASN A 71 -13.55 13.73 -17.55
C ASN A 71 -15.02 13.38 -17.85
N ARG A 72 -15.84 13.04 -16.85
CA ARG A 72 -17.25 12.65 -17.04
C ARG A 72 -18.03 13.69 -17.82
N GLU A 73 -17.95 14.95 -17.40
CA GLU A 73 -18.67 16.04 -18.04
C GLU A 73 -18.16 16.33 -19.47
N PRO A 74 -16.84 16.52 -19.72
CA PRO A 74 -16.30 16.65 -21.06
C PRO A 74 -16.68 15.51 -22.02
N ILE A 75 -16.53 14.26 -21.58
CA ILE A 75 -16.86 13.07 -22.39
C ILE A 75 -18.37 13.06 -22.71
N SER A 76 -19.22 13.32 -21.71
CA SER A 76 -20.67 13.33 -21.89
C SER A 76 -21.10 14.41 -22.86
N ARG A 77 -20.55 15.63 -22.74
CA ARG A 77 -20.84 16.74 -23.66
C ARG A 77 -20.47 16.39 -25.09
N VAL A 78 -19.29 15.80 -25.33
CA VAL A 78 -18.89 15.35 -26.66
C VAL A 78 -19.83 14.28 -27.18
N CYS A 79 -20.15 13.25 -26.40
CA CYS A 79 -21.02 12.16 -26.83
C CYS A 79 -22.46 12.58 -27.12
N ILE A 80 -22.97 13.64 -26.48
CA ILE A 80 -24.32 14.16 -26.72
C ILE A 80 -24.42 14.85 -28.09
N ARG A 81 -23.31 15.35 -28.64
CA ARG A 81 -23.36 16.14 -29.87
C ARG A 81 -23.94 15.33 -31.05
N PRO A 82 -24.76 15.96 -31.93
CA PRO A 82 -25.36 15.26 -33.06
C PRO A 82 -24.33 14.62 -34.02
N ASP A 83 -23.19 15.26 -34.22
CA ASP A 83 -22.08 14.78 -35.07
C ASP A 83 -21.27 13.64 -34.41
N ALA A 84 -21.33 13.53 -33.08
CA ALA A 84 -20.77 12.40 -32.34
C ALA A 84 -21.68 11.16 -32.40
N GLN A 85 -23.01 11.35 -32.47
CA GLN A 85 -23.96 10.23 -32.49
C GLN A 85 -24.22 9.66 -33.90
N LYS A 86 -24.15 10.51 -34.93
CA LYS A 86 -24.44 10.14 -36.32
C LYS A 86 -23.40 10.73 -37.26
N LYS A 87 -23.14 10.03 -38.36
CA LYS A 87 -22.26 10.53 -39.43
C LYS A 87 -22.85 11.81 -40.03
N ILE A 88 -22.17 12.93 -39.86
CA ILE A 88 -22.53 14.23 -40.45
C ILE A 88 -21.37 14.70 -41.34
N ASN A 89 -21.67 15.25 -42.52
CA ASN A 89 -20.69 15.83 -43.44
C ASN A 89 -19.49 14.93 -43.79
N GLY A 90 -19.70 13.60 -43.82
CA GLY A 90 -18.64 12.63 -44.15
C GLY A 90 -17.70 12.27 -43.00
N LEU A 91 -17.77 12.94 -41.85
CA LEU A 91 -16.94 12.69 -40.68
C LEU A 91 -17.44 11.50 -39.87
N SER A 92 -16.53 10.64 -39.43
CA SER A 92 -16.86 9.46 -38.63
C SER A 92 -17.37 9.86 -37.24
N PRO A 93 -18.52 9.32 -36.79
CA PRO A 93 -19.04 9.58 -35.45
C PRO A 93 -18.18 8.93 -34.35
N VAL A 94 -18.51 9.22 -33.09
CA VAL A 94 -18.02 8.45 -31.95
C VAL A 94 -18.53 7.01 -32.07
N ALA A 95 -17.72 6.04 -31.66
CA ALA A 95 -18.12 4.64 -31.74
C ALA A 95 -19.41 4.40 -30.92
N ASN A 96 -20.38 3.69 -31.52
CA ASN A 96 -21.73 3.56 -30.95
C ASN A 96 -21.74 2.86 -29.58
N ASP A 97 -20.82 1.91 -29.37
CA ASP A 97 -20.59 1.25 -28.10
C ASP A 97 -20.09 2.24 -27.03
N VAL A 98 -19.18 3.15 -27.38
CA VAL A 98 -18.70 4.22 -26.48
C VAL A 98 -19.83 5.19 -26.12
N VAL A 99 -20.65 5.61 -27.09
CA VAL A 99 -21.84 6.44 -26.83
C VAL A 99 -22.80 5.72 -25.88
N THR A 100 -23.03 4.43 -26.11
CA THR A 100 -23.90 3.59 -25.27
C THR A 100 -23.37 3.46 -23.84
N ILE A 101 -22.06 3.26 -23.67
CA ILE A 101 -21.40 3.24 -22.36
C ILE A 101 -21.63 4.56 -21.63
N VAL A 102 -21.30 5.67 -22.28
CA VAL A 102 -21.28 7.01 -21.66
C VAL A 102 -22.68 7.54 -21.34
N LEU A 103 -23.65 7.37 -22.26
CA LEU A 103 -24.96 8.02 -22.17
C LEU A 103 -26.11 7.10 -21.78
N HIS A 104 -26.00 5.79 -22.04
CA HIS A 104 -27.14 4.88 -21.94
C HIS A 104 -26.95 3.78 -20.90
N THR A 105 -25.72 3.54 -20.46
CA THR A 105 -25.45 2.58 -19.39
C THR A 105 -25.64 3.27 -18.03
N GLN A 106 -26.86 3.17 -17.49
CA GLN A 106 -27.26 3.86 -16.26
C GLN A 106 -26.31 3.60 -15.08
N GLU A 107 -25.83 2.37 -14.94
CA GLU A 107 -24.97 1.95 -13.83
C GLU A 107 -23.49 2.31 -14.03
N PHE A 108 -23.07 2.77 -15.22
CA PHE A 108 -21.65 2.89 -15.57
C PHE A 108 -20.91 3.83 -14.61
N TRP A 109 -21.43 5.05 -14.46
CA TRP A 109 -20.82 6.07 -13.63
C TRP A 109 -20.89 5.73 -12.13
N GLY A 110 -22.02 5.22 -11.66
CA GLY A 110 -22.23 4.86 -10.25
C GLY A 110 -21.30 3.73 -9.82
N LYS A 111 -21.23 2.64 -10.58
CA LYS A 111 -20.33 1.51 -10.27
C LYS A 111 -18.86 1.88 -10.41
N LEU A 112 -18.50 2.76 -11.37
CA LEU A 112 -17.12 3.26 -11.50
C LEU A 112 -16.71 4.09 -10.28
N GLN A 113 -17.60 4.93 -9.77
CA GLN A 113 -17.40 5.70 -8.54
C GLN A 113 -17.32 4.79 -7.31
N GLN A 114 -18.22 3.81 -7.19
CA GLN A 114 -18.21 2.81 -6.12
C GLN A 114 -16.89 2.03 -6.11
N LEU A 115 -16.42 1.54 -7.26
CA LEU A 115 -15.13 0.86 -7.39
C LEU A 115 -13.98 1.75 -6.91
N LEU A 116 -13.97 3.02 -7.32
CA LEU A 116 -12.93 3.96 -6.94
C LEU A 116 -12.89 4.19 -5.42
N ARG A 117 -14.05 4.28 -4.73
CA ARG A 117 -14.12 4.42 -3.26
C ARG A 117 -13.39 3.27 -2.54
N PHE A 118 -13.51 2.04 -3.04
CA PHE A 118 -12.84 0.87 -2.44
C PHE A 118 -11.36 0.74 -2.84
N VAL A 119 -11.00 1.13 -4.06
CA VAL A 119 -9.62 0.96 -4.58
C VAL A 119 -8.69 2.10 -4.16
N LYS A 120 -9.21 3.32 -4.00
CA LYS A 120 -8.39 4.52 -3.73
C LYS A 120 -7.56 4.40 -2.44
N PRO A 121 -8.12 3.99 -1.27
CA PRO A 121 -7.32 3.84 -0.05
C PRO A 121 -6.15 2.87 -0.22
N LEU A 122 -6.36 1.80 -1.01
CA LEU A 122 -5.34 0.79 -1.28
C LEU A 122 -4.22 1.31 -2.18
N VAL A 123 -4.57 2.13 -3.16
CA VAL A 123 -3.58 2.76 -4.05
C VAL A 123 -2.75 3.78 -3.29
N ASP A 124 -3.37 4.58 -2.43
CA ASP A 124 -2.66 5.54 -1.59
C ASP A 124 -1.68 4.83 -0.65
N ALA A 125 -2.12 3.76 0.01
CA ALA A 125 -1.23 2.95 0.84
C ALA A 125 -0.06 2.35 0.06
N ILE A 126 -0.28 1.83 -1.16
CA ILE A 126 0.82 1.36 -2.02
C ILE A 126 1.79 2.50 -2.32
N GLY A 127 1.28 3.69 -2.65
CA GLY A 127 2.12 4.87 -2.91
C GLY A 127 2.97 5.26 -1.71
N ASN A 128 2.42 5.18 -0.50
CA ASN A 128 3.13 5.46 0.74
C ASN A 128 4.17 4.38 1.08
N VAL A 129 3.85 3.09 0.89
CA VAL A 129 4.76 1.97 1.18
C VAL A 129 5.89 1.85 0.13
N GLU A 130 5.70 2.40 -1.08
CA GLU A 130 6.76 2.50 -2.09
C GLU A 130 7.73 3.68 -1.88
N ALA A 131 7.53 4.46 -0.80
CA ALA A 131 8.46 5.52 -0.43
C ALA A 131 9.80 4.96 0.02
N ARG A 132 10.88 5.71 -0.23
CA ARG A 132 12.27 5.28 0.05
C ARG A 132 12.58 5.09 1.52
N ASP A 133 11.82 5.78 2.36
CA ASP A 133 11.91 5.79 3.80
C ASP A 133 10.88 4.89 4.47
N ALA A 134 10.02 4.22 3.70
CA ALA A 134 9.08 3.25 4.23
C ALA A 134 9.81 2.00 4.73
N ASN A 135 9.41 1.55 5.92
CA ASN A 135 9.90 0.32 6.54
C ASN A 135 8.75 -0.68 6.77
N LEU A 136 9.09 -1.84 7.33
CA LEU A 136 8.14 -2.91 7.58
C LEU A 136 7.00 -2.52 8.55
N ALA A 137 7.24 -1.61 9.49
CA ALA A 137 6.20 -1.11 10.39
C ALA A 137 5.23 -0.17 9.66
N ASP A 138 5.74 0.67 8.74
CA ASP A 138 4.91 1.55 7.92
C ASP A 138 3.96 0.75 7.02
N CYS A 139 4.42 -0.40 6.50
CA CYS A 139 3.58 -1.33 5.76
C CYS A 139 2.32 -1.74 6.55
N MET A 140 2.49 -2.11 7.82
CA MET A 140 1.35 -2.47 8.69
C MET A 140 0.48 -1.26 9.04
N LEU A 141 1.08 -0.10 9.28
CA LEU A 141 0.32 1.13 9.56
C LEU A 141 -0.56 1.54 8.38
N GLU A 142 -0.01 1.54 7.16
CA GLU A 142 -0.78 1.84 5.95
C GLU A 142 -1.89 0.81 5.71
N LEU A 143 -1.62 -0.47 5.99
CA LEU A 143 -2.64 -1.51 5.88
C LEU A 143 -3.77 -1.34 6.91
N LEU A 144 -3.46 -0.93 8.14
CA LEU A 144 -4.45 -0.62 9.16
C LEU A 144 -5.26 0.65 8.82
N ARG A 145 -4.61 1.67 8.25
CA ARG A 145 -5.29 2.86 7.72
C ARG A 145 -6.25 2.51 6.60
N CYS A 146 -5.86 1.61 5.68
CA CYS A 146 -6.78 1.06 4.68
C CYS A 146 -7.97 0.37 5.32
N SER A 147 -7.76 -0.45 6.35
CA SER A 147 -8.86 -1.11 7.06
C SER A 147 -9.86 -0.10 7.60
N LYS A 148 -9.38 0.96 8.25
CA LYS A 148 -10.23 2.04 8.76
C LYS A 148 -10.97 2.77 7.64
N ALA A 149 -10.26 3.20 6.60
CA ALA A 149 -10.87 3.88 5.47
C ALA A 149 -11.97 3.03 4.80
N LEU A 150 -11.73 1.72 4.68
CA LEU A 150 -12.71 0.78 4.13
C LEU A 150 -13.89 0.54 5.08
N SER A 151 -13.68 0.48 6.41
CA SER A 151 -14.77 0.30 7.37
C SER A 151 -15.74 1.49 7.35
N GLU A 152 -15.23 2.71 7.13
CA GLU A 152 -15.99 3.95 7.08
C GLU A 152 -16.75 4.19 5.76
N ILE A 153 -16.51 3.40 4.70
CA ILE A 153 -17.25 3.54 3.44
C ILE A 153 -18.75 3.30 3.67
N ILE A 154 -19.53 4.35 3.50
CA ILE A 154 -21.00 4.33 3.51
C ILE A 154 -21.49 3.77 2.18
N THR A 155 -22.37 2.77 2.24
CA THR A 155 -23.06 2.24 1.06
C THR A 155 -24.18 3.19 0.64
N GLU A 156 -24.11 3.71 -0.59
CA GLU A 156 -25.13 4.59 -1.16
C GLU A 156 -26.35 3.77 -1.66
N HIS A 157 -27.51 4.41 -1.87
CA HIS A 157 -28.74 3.71 -2.27
C HIS A 157 -28.60 2.90 -3.58
N ASP A 158 -27.81 3.40 -4.53
CA ASP A 158 -27.62 2.77 -5.84
C ASP A 158 -26.35 1.90 -5.91
N ASP A 159 -25.70 1.67 -4.76
CA ASP A 159 -24.51 0.84 -4.68
C ASP A 159 -24.82 -0.66 -4.82
N ASP A 160 -23.88 -1.37 -5.40
CA ASP A 160 -23.88 -2.82 -5.43
C ASP A 160 -23.46 -3.37 -4.05
N THR A 161 -24.42 -3.74 -3.22
CA THR A 161 -24.16 -4.26 -1.87
C THR A 161 -23.34 -5.55 -1.89
N ALA A 162 -23.55 -6.40 -2.90
CA ALA A 162 -22.81 -7.64 -3.07
C ALA A 162 -21.33 -7.38 -3.42
N PHE A 163 -21.05 -6.34 -4.22
CA PHE A 163 -19.67 -5.88 -4.42
C PHE A 163 -19.04 -5.37 -3.11
N SER A 164 -19.76 -4.57 -2.32
CA SER A 164 -19.24 -4.06 -1.06
C SER A 164 -18.87 -5.19 -0.09
N LEU A 165 -19.72 -6.22 0.03
CA LEU A 165 -19.43 -7.42 0.82
C LEU A 165 -18.22 -8.18 0.27
N HIS A 166 -18.16 -8.38 -1.05
CA HIS A 166 -17.01 -9.02 -1.72
C HIS A 166 -15.70 -8.28 -1.42
N ALA A 167 -15.68 -6.96 -1.60
CA ALA A 167 -14.48 -6.14 -1.41
C ALA A 167 -13.99 -6.20 0.05
N ARG A 168 -14.92 -6.11 1.01
CA ARG A 168 -14.62 -6.24 2.45
C ARG A 168 -14.07 -7.63 2.79
N ALA A 169 -14.68 -8.69 2.27
CA ALA A 169 -14.23 -10.07 2.47
C ALA A 169 -12.83 -10.33 1.88
N VAL A 170 -12.58 -9.85 0.65
CA VAL A 170 -11.25 -9.90 0.02
C VAL A 170 -10.21 -9.18 0.87
N PHE A 171 -10.54 -7.98 1.35
CA PHE A 171 -9.63 -7.22 2.22
C PHE A 171 -9.32 -7.97 3.51
N ASN A 172 -10.34 -8.45 4.24
CA ASN A 172 -10.15 -9.22 5.48
C ASN A 172 -9.24 -10.43 5.27
N ARG A 173 -9.50 -11.23 4.22
CA ARG A 173 -8.69 -12.40 3.90
C ARG A 173 -7.25 -12.03 3.60
N ARG A 174 -7.03 -11.01 2.76
CA ARG A 174 -5.67 -10.60 2.37
C ARG A 174 -4.92 -9.91 3.50
N PHE A 175 -5.62 -9.15 4.34
CA PHE A 175 -5.05 -8.58 5.56
C PHE A 175 -4.42 -9.68 6.42
N LEU A 176 -5.15 -10.75 6.70
CA LEU A 176 -4.65 -11.88 7.50
C LEU A 176 -3.44 -12.57 6.85
N SER A 177 -3.40 -12.66 5.52
CA SER A 177 -2.24 -13.22 4.82
C SER A 177 -0.99 -12.33 4.90
N MET A 178 -1.16 -11.02 5.04
CA MET A 178 -0.07 -10.04 5.14
C MET A 178 0.38 -9.80 6.59
N ASP A 179 -0.52 -9.93 7.57
CA ASP A 179 -0.23 -9.82 9.00
C ASP A 179 0.57 -11.04 9.49
N THR A 180 1.86 -11.10 9.15
CA THR A 180 2.77 -12.14 9.66
C THR A 180 3.36 -11.73 11.01
N ASP A 181 3.89 -12.70 11.74
CA ASP A 181 4.55 -12.48 13.03
C ASP A 181 5.67 -11.42 12.95
N ILE A 182 6.41 -11.38 11.84
CA ILE A 182 7.49 -10.39 11.63
C ILE A 182 6.93 -8.99 11.44
N HIS A 183 5.82 -8.86 10.69
CA HIS A 183 5.16 -7.57 10.49
C HIS A 183 4.58 -7.03 11.81
N SER A 184 3.96 -7.89 12.61
CA SER A 184 3.47 -7.51 13.94
C SER A 184 4.62 -7.11 14.88
N LEU A 185 5.75 -7.83 14.84
CA LEU A 185 6.94 -7.44 15.60
C LEU A 185 7.52 -6.11 15.13
N ALA A 186 7.56 -5.85 13.81
CA ALA A 186 8.00 -4.57 13.27
C ALA A 186 7.08 -3.43 13.74
N LEU A 187 5.76 -3.63 13.70
CA LEU A 187 4.79 -2.69 14.25
C LEU A 187 5.02 -2.46 15.75
N PHE A 188 5.26 -3.51 16.53
CA PHE A 188 5.58 -3.38 17.96
C PHE A 188 6.85 -2.54 18.19
N LEU A 189 7.89 -2.73 17.38
CA LEU A 189 9.14 -1.99 17.46
C LEU A 189 9.01 -0.51 17.04
N HIS A 190 7.90 -0.13 16.43
CA HIS A 190 7.58 1.27 16.20
C HIS A 190 7.24 1.95 17.54
N PRO A 191 7.98 2.98 17.97
CA PRO A 191 7.89 3.50 19.34
C PRO A 191 6.55 4.16 19.69
N LEU A 192 5.76 4.57 18.69
CA LEU A 192 4.38 5.04 18.90
C LEU A 192 3.35 3.90 18.94
N CYS A 193 3.66 2.73 18.36
CA CYS A 193 2.67 1.67 18.13
C CYS A 193 2.78 0.50 19.13
N ARG A 194 3.59 0.66 20.19
CA ARG A 194 3.88 -0.39 21.18
C ARG A 194 2.62 -1.05 21.74
N LYS A 195 1.62 -0.22 22.05
CA LYS A 195 0.33 -0.64 22.61
C LYS A 195 -0.63 -1.14 21.52
N LEU A 196 -0.69 -0.46 20.38
CA LEU A 196 -1.48 -0.90 19.22
C LEU A 196 -1.11 -2.33 18.79
N ALA A 197 0.18 -2.66 18.79
CA ALA A 197 0.68 -3.98 18.44
C ALA A 197 0.38 -5.06 19.49
N VAL A 198 0.16 -4.66 20.74
CA VAL A 198 -0.12 -5.52 21.91
C VAL A 198 -1.45 -5.08 22.51
N SER A 199 -2.51 -5.15 21.71
CA SER A 199 -3.86 -4.79 22.16
C SER A 199 -4.44 -5.87 23.09
N THR A 200 -5.41 -5.51 23.94
CA THR A 200 -6.14 -6.41 24.87
C THR A 200 -7.40 -7.01 24.26
N ILE A 201 -7.70 -6.73 22.98
CA ILE A 201 -8.84 -7.32 22.27
C ILE A 201 -8.67 -8.84 22.22
N ALA A 202 -9.76 -9.60 22.37
CA ALA A 202 -9.78 -11.07 22.55
C ALA A 202 -9.06 -11.91 21.45
N LYS A 203 -8.58 -11.27 20.37
CA LYS A 203 -7.83 -11.89 19.26
C LYS A 203 -6.53 -11.15 18.91
N ALA A 204 -6.12 -10.18 19.73
CA ALA A 204 -4.88 -9.47 19.57
C ALA A 204 -3.67 -10.38 19.84
N ARG A 205 -2.52 -10.02 19.26
CA ARG A 205 -1.29 -10.80 19.42
C ARG A 205 -0.68 -10.48 20.78
N PRO A 206 -0.59 -11.46 21.69
CA PRO A 206 -0.07 -11.20 23.03
C PRO A 206 1.41 -10.82 22.95
N PHE A 207 1.89 -10.10 23.97
CA PHE A 207 3.30 -9.74 24.09
C PHE A 207 4.23 -10.95 23.99
N GLU A 208 3.80 -12.09 24.53
CA GLU A 208 4.46 -13.40 24.41
C GLU A 208 4.82 -13.73 22.95
N LYS A 209 3.88 -13.49 22.02
CA LYS A 209 4.10 -13.77 20.61
C LYS A 209 5.21 -12.89 20.03
N MET A 210 5.27 -11.61 20.42
CA MET A 210 6.34 -10.70 20.00
C MET A 210 7.71 -11.18 20.50
N VAL A 211 7.78 -11.63 21.77
CA VAL A 211 9.01 -12.17 22.35
C VAL A 211 9.43 -13.45 21.64
N LYS A 212 8.50 -14.37 21.37
CA LYS A 212 8.76 -15.62 20.65
C LYS A 212 9.30 -15.36 19.24
N THR A 213 8.69 -14.44 18.49
CA THR A 213 9.17 -14.06 17.16
C THR A 213 10.56 -13.43 17.21
N ALA A 214 10.81 -12.52 18.16
CA ALA A 214 12.11 -11.88 18.32
C ALA A 214 13.22 -12.90 18.66
N LEU A 215 12.93 -13.87 19.54
CA LEU A 215 13.86 -14.95 19.87
C LEU A 215 14.07 -15.91 18.69
N GLY A 216 13.03 -16.20 17.91
CA GLY A 216 13.15 -16.98 16.67
C GLY A 216 14.13 -16.33 15.68
N ILE A 217 14.04 -15.01 15.51
CA ILE A 217 14.99 -14.25 14.68
C ILE A 217 16.39 -14.30 15.31
N ALA A 218 16.53 -14.08 16.61
CA ALA A 218 17.82 -14.17 17.30
C ALA A 218 18.50 -15.54 17.11
N LYS A 219 17.73 -16.65 17.12
CA LYS A 219 18.23 -17.99 16.78
C LYS A 219 18.74 -18.07 15.33
N MET A 220 17.99 -17.52 14.37
CA MET A 220 18.41 -17.48 12.96
C MET A 220 19.74 -16.73 12.77
N TYR A 221 19.93 -15.64 13.52
CA TYR A 221 21.18 -14.88 13.56
C TYR A 221 22.26 -15.49 14.46
N ARG A 222 22.01 -16.68 15.05
CA ARG A 222 22.94 -17.43 15.91
C ARG A 222 23.42 -16.64 17.13
N TRP A 223 22.52 -15.88 17.76
CA TRP A 223 22.84 -15.17 19.00
C TRP A 223 23.10 -16.17 20.14
N ASP A 224 24.05 -15.83 21.01
CA ASP A 224 24.33 -16.59 22.21
C ASP A 224 23.22 -16.39 23.27
N GLN A 225 23.19 -17.28 24.26
CA GLN A 225 22.15 -17.31 25.28
C GLN A 225 22.13 -16.05 26.14
N LEU A 226 23.29 -15.45 26.46
CA LEU A 226 23.36 -14.24 27.28
C LEU A 226 22.76 -13.06 26.53
N ARG A 227 23.08 -12.93 25.24
CA ARG A 227 22.50 -11.91 24.37
C ARG A 227 21.00 -12.11 24.16
N ALA A 228 20.53 -13.35 24.01
CA ALA A 228 19.11 -13.66 23.90
C ALA A 228 18.34 -13.34 25.20
N GLN A 229 18.91 -13.63 26.38
CA GLN A 229 18.31 -13.25 27.66
C GLN A 229 18.23 -11.73 27.84
N ALA A 230 19.29 -11.01 27.48
CA ALA A 230 19.28 -9.55 27.48
C ALA A 230 18.25 -8.97 26.50
N LEU A 231 17.98 -9.65 25.38
CA LEU A 231 16.92 -9.26 24.45
C LEU A 231 15.53 -9.35 25.10
N VAL A 232 15.23 -10.41 25.86
CA VAL A 232 13.96 -10.54 26.58
C VAL A 232 13.79 -9.42 27.60
N ASP A 233 14.83 -9.14 28.40
CA ASP A 233 14.81 -8.06 29.39
C ASP A 233 14.58 -6.69 28.72
N ASN A 234 15.18 -6.47 27.54
CA ASN A 234 14.98 -5.25 26.76
C ASN A 234 13.56 -5.14 26.21
N LEU A 235 12.97 -6.24 25.71
CA LEU A 235 11.60 -6.26 25.18
C LEU A 235 10.58 -5.94 26.29
N GLN A 236 10.77 -6.47 27.48
CA GLN A 236 9.93 -6.15 28.64
C GLN A 236 10.06 -4.67 29.04
N GLN A 237 11.29 -4.15 29.12
CA GLN A 237 11.52 -2.73 29.39
C GLN A 237 10.90 -1.83 28.32
N TYR A 238 11.03 -2.21 27.05
CA TYR A 238 10.46 -1.47 25.92
C TYR A 238 8.92 -1.50 25.95
N HIS A 239 8.31 -2.66 26.20
CA HIS A 239 6.86 -2.80 26.32
C HIS A 239 6.29 -1.91 27.44
N GLN A 240 6.98 -1.88 28.59
CA GLN A 240 6.61 -1.07 29.75
C GLN A 240 7.02 0.41 29.62
N VAL A 241 7.64 0.82 28.50
CA VAL A 241 8.16 2.18 28.28
C VAL A 241 9.15 2.61 29.39
N LYS A 242 9.93 1.66 29.90
CA LYS A 242 10.96 1.89 30.92
C LYS A 242 12.32 2.10 30.27
N GLY A 243 13.20 2.83 30.96
CA GLY A 243 14.50 3.26 30.44
C GLY A 243 15.30 2.11 29.82
N PRO A 244 16.15 2.32 28.81
CA PRO A 244 16.39 3.54 28.01
C PRO A 244 15.33 3.80 26.91
N PHE A 245 14.23 3.04 26.88
CA PHE A 245 13.28 3.01 25.77
C PHE A 245 12.11 4.01 25.90
N VAL A 246 12.35 5.14 26.55
CA VAL A 246 11.32 6.16 26.82
C VAL A 246 11.09 7.04 25.58
N GLY A 247 9.86 7.52 25.42
CA GLY A 247 9.47 8.47 24.36
C GLY A 247 9.04 7.79 23.07
N GLY A 248 8.96 8.56 21.99
CA GLY A 248 8.63 8.05 20.66
C GLY A 248 8.88 9.06 19.55
N HIS A 249 8.80 8.58 18.33
CA HIS A 249 9.11 9.31 17.10
C HIS A 249 8.28 8.75 15.95
N ARG A 250 8.02 9.58 14.93
CA ARG A 250 7.25 9.17 13.74
C ARG A 250 8.03 8.26 12.81
N ASN A 251 9.33 8.52 12.66
CA ASN A 251 10.25 7.63 11.95
C ASN A 251 10.84 6.64 12.96
N SER A 252 10.41 5.38 12.88
CA SER A 252 10.82 4.32 13.81
C SER A 252 12.30 4.00 13.71
N LEU A 253 12.85 3.88 12.50
CA LEU A 253 14.26 3.58 12.26
C LEU A 253 15.16 4.67 12.83
N GLU A 254 14.85 5.93 12.53
CA GLU A 254 15.61 7.09 13.01
C GLU A 254 15.64 7.16 14.54
N TRP A 255 14.53 6.81 15.21
CA TRP A 255 14.49 6.73 16.67
C TRP A 255 15.48 5.71 17.22
N TRP A 256 15.50 4.51 16.65
CA TRP A 256 16.41 3.45 17.08
C TRP A 256 17.87 3.78 16.79
N GLU A 257 18.18 4.40 15.65
CA GLU A 257 19.53 4.85 15.29
C GLU A 257 20.05 5.90 16.29
N ASN A 258 19.24 6.92 16.57
CA ASN A 258 19.59 8.06 17.41
C ASN A 258 19.51 7.77 18.92
N LEU A 259 18.94 6.63 19.33
CA LEU A 259 18.85 6.26 20.74
C LEU A 259 20.27 6.11 21.34
N PRO A 260 20.66 6.88 22.39
CA PRO A 260 22.04 6.94 22.88
C PRO A 260 22.39 5.74 23.77
N ILE A 261 22.25 4.54 23.21
CA ILE A 261 22.53 3.26 23.85
C ILE A 261 23.41 2.37 22.97
N SER A 262 24.25 1.56 23.61
CA SER A 262 25.06 0.56 22.92
C SER A 262 24.22 -0.66 22.57
N ALA A 263 24.28 -1.09 21.31
CA ALA A 263 23.64 -2.31 20.82
C ALA A 263 24.25 -3.59 21.42
N GLU A 264 25.46 -3.52 21.99
CA GLU A 264 26.08 -4.64 22.71
C GLU A 264 25.41 -4.87 24.07
N LYS A 265 25.08 -3.78 24.77
CA LYS A 265 24.39 -3.84 26.06
C LYS A 265 22.88 -4.00 25.91
N TYR A 266 22.32 -3.42 24.84
CA TYR A 266 20.89 -3.45 24.54
C TYR A 266 20.64 -4.07 23.16
N PRO A 267 20.66 -5.42 23.05
CA PRO A 267 20.57 -6.12 21.77
C PRO A 267 19.27 -5.84 21.01
N LEU A 268 18.20 -5.38 21.69
CA LEU A 268 16.97 -4.94 21.05
C LEU A 268 17.20 -3.82 20.02
N LYS A 269 18.15 -2.90 20.28
CA LYS A 269 18.50 -1.85 19.31
C LYS A 269 18.99 -2.44 17.98
N ALA A 270 19.86 -3.46 18.03
CA ALA A 270 20.37 -4.11 16.82
C ALA A 270 19.25 -4.84 16.06
N LEU A 271 18.37 -5.55 16.79
CA LEU A 271 17.24 -6.24 16.19
C LEU A 271 16.28 -5.25 15.50
N ALA A 272 15.96 -4.16 16.19
CA ALA A 272 15.03 -3.15 15.70
C ALA A 272 15.54 -2.46 14.45
N ILE A 273 16.81 -2.00 14.46
CA ILE A 273 17.44 -1.42 13.27
C ILE A 273 17.42 -2.42 12.12
N THR A 274 17.77 -3.68 12.37
CA THR A 274 17.78 -4.72 11.32
C THR A 274 16.41 -4.91 10.69
N LEU A 275 15.36 -5.03 11.49
CA LEU A 275 13.99 -5.24 10.99
C LEU A 275 13.40 -4.00 10.31
N LEU A 276 13.64 -2.82 10.88
CA LEU A 276 13.13 -1.55 10.34
C LEU A 276 13.97 -1.01 9.17
N SER A 277 15.13 -1.63 8.87
CA SER A 277 15.87 -1.37 7.63
C SER A 277 15.34 -2.18 6.43
N VAL A 278 14.39 -3.09 6.65
CA VAL A 278 13.79 -3.88 5.57
C VAL A 278 12.85 -2.98 4.77
N VAL A 279 13.18 -2.81 3.49
CA VAL A 279 12.35 -2.09 2.52
C VAL A 279 11.18 -3.00 2.10
N PRO A 280 9.92 -2.61 2.31
CA PRO A 280 8.75 -3.47 2.10
C PRO A 280 8.30 -3.56 0.63
N HIS A 281 9.10 -3.07 -0.34
CA HIS A 281 8.73 -3.03 -1.75
C HIS A 281 9.92 -3.34 -2.67
N ALA A 282 9.62 -3.88 -3.86
CA ALA A 282 10.60 -4.13 -4.93
C ALA A 282 10.75 -2.93 -5.90
N GLY A 283 9.95 -1.88 -5.72
CA GLY A 283 9.87 -0.74 -6.66
C GLY A 283 11.19 -0.01 -6.91
N GLU A 284 12.11 0.03 -5.94
CA GLU A 284 13.45 0.60 -6.15
C GLU A 284 14.27 -0.21 -7.17
N VAL A 285 14.22 -1.54 -7.06
CA VAL A 285 14.89 -2.47 -7.96
C VAL A 285 14.25 -2.42 -9.34
N GLU A 286 12.93 -2.38 -9.43
CA GLU A 286 12.22 -2.21 -10.71
C GLU A 286 12.62 -0.91 -11.42
N ARG A 287 12.76 0.19 -10.69
CA ARG A 287 13.19 1.48 -11.25
C ARG A 287 14.64 1.44 -11.71
N LEU A 288 15.51 0.78 -10.94
CA LEU A 288 16.89 0.55 -11.39
C LEU A 288 16.89 -0.19 -12.72
N PHE A 289 16.14 -1.28 -12.83
CA PHE A 289 16.04 -2.07 -14.06
C PHE A 289 15.42 -1.28 -15.21
N SER A 290 14.35 -0.51 -14.97
CA SER A 290 13.75 0.37 -15.96
C SER A 290 14.76 1.41 -16.48
N SER A 291 15.51 2.04 -15.58
CA SER A 291 16.54 3.02 -15.93
C SER A 291 17.74 2.43 -16.69
N LEU A 292 17.99 1.13 -16.50
CA LEU A 292 19.00 0.37 -17.22
C LEU A 292 18.46 -0.25 -18.52
N GLY A 293 17.14 -0.35 -18.68
CA GLY A 293 16.49 -0.90 -19.87
C GLY A 293 16.86 -0.17 -21.15
N GLY A 294 17.12 1.14 -21.08
CA GLY A 294 17.62 1.92 -22.22
C GLY A 294 19.05 1.57 -22.66
N VAL A 295 19.84 0.94 -21.78
CA VAL A 295 21.23 0.52 -22.04
C VAL A 295 21.25 -0.86 -22.69
N GLN A 296 20.44 -1.80 -22.21
CA GLN A 296 20.42 -3.18 -22.70
C GLN A 296 19.18 -3.44 -23.56
N THR A 297 19.25 -3.04 -24.83
CA THR A 297 18.33 -3.49 -25.88
C THR A 297 19.12 -4.06 -27.04
N ALA A 298 18.50 -5.00 -27.78
CA ALA A 298 19.10 -5.61 -28.98
C ALA A 298 19.55 -4.59 -30.04
N ARG A 299 19.06 -3.34 -29.98
CA ARG A 299 19.39 -2.25 -30.90
C ARG A 299 20.49 -1.28 -30.44
N ARG A 300 20.92 -1.28 -29.17
CA ARG A 300 21.78 -0.20 -28.61
C ARG A 300 23.11 -0.67 -28.02
N CYS A 301 23.13 -1.49 -26.97
CA CYS A 301 24.36 -2.01 -26.37
C CYS A 301 24.18 -3.44 -25.86
N GLY A 302 25.02 -4.37 -26.34
CA GLY A 302 25.13 -5.74 -25.85
C GLY A 302 26.24 -5.87 -24.81
N LEU A 303 26.11 -5.20 -23.67
CA LEU A 303 27.08 -5.34 -22.58
C LEU A 303 27.09 -6.79 -22.08
N ALA A 304 28.27 -7.31 -21.75
CA ALA A 304 28.38 -8.58 -21.04
C ALA A 304 27.69 -8.48 -19.68
N LEU A 305 27.12 -9.60 -19.20
CA LEU A 305 26.37 -9.65 -17.94
C LEU A 305 27.14 -9.04 -16.76
N GLN A 306 28.43 -9.37 -16.63
CA GLN A 306 29.28 -8.84 -15.56
C GLN A 306 29.45 -7.32 -15.63
N THR A 307 29.61 -6.77 -16.83
CA THR A 307 29.72 -5.32 -17.05
C THR A 307 28.42 -4.61 -16.73
N PHE A 308 27.29 -5.20 -17.13
CA PHE A 308 25.96 -4.65 -16.86
C PHE A 308 25.62 -4.68 -15.37
N GLU A 309 25.96 -5.77 -14.68
CA GLU A 309 25.82 -5.88 -13.23
C GLU A 309 26.68 -4.82 -12.51
N THR A 310 27.93 -4.65 -12.94
CA THR A 310 28.85 -3.63 -12.38
C THR A 310 28.28 -2.22 -12.59
N LEU A 311 27.75 -1.92 -13.77
CA LEU A 311 27.10 -0.64 -14.07
C LEU A 311 25.89 -0.40 -13.15
N GLY A 312 25.04 -1.41 -12.96
CA GLY A 312 23.90 -1.34 -12.06
C GLY A 312 24.30 -1.07 -10.61
N LYS A 313 25.35 -1.75 -10.12
CA LYS A 313 25.91 -1.54 -8.77
C LYS A 313 26.48 -0.12 -8.60
N LEU A 314 27.29 0.34 -9.54
CA LEU A 314 27.86 1.69 -9.51
C LEU A 314 26.76 2.75 -9.52
N ARG A 315 25.77 2.61 -10.42
CA ARG A 315 24.63 3.54 -10.48
C ARG A 315 23.87 3.58 -9.16
N SER A 316 23.58 2.42 -8.58
CA SER A 316 22.88 2.32 -7.29
C SER A 316 23.67 3.02 -6.17
N ASN A 317 24.98 2.79 -6.11
CA ASN A 317 25.86 3.42 -5.14
C ASN A 317 25.91 4.96 -5.31
N TYR A 318 26.04 5.46 -6.53
CA TYR A 318 25.99 6.92 -6.77
C TYR A 318 24.63 7.52 -6.42
N CYS A 319 23.53 6.85 -6.75
CA CYS A 319 22.18 7.29 -6.36
C CYS A 319 22.00 7.33 -4.85
N TYR A 320 22.61 6.39 -4.12
CA TYR A 320 22.59 6.36 -2.65
C TYR A 320 23.34 7.56 -2.06
N HIS A 321 24.55 7.85 -2.52
CA HIS A 321 25.30 9.02 -2.04
C HIS A 321 24.63 10.37 -2.39
N LEU A 322 23.98 10.47 -3.54
CA LEU A 322 23.16 11.63 -3.87
C LEU A 322 21.99 11.79 -2.89
N TYR A 323 21.31 10.69 -2.58
CA TYR A 323 20.23 10.67 -1.59
C TYR A 323 20.73 11.09 -0.19
N GLU A 324 21.85 10.53 0.29
CA GLU A 324 22.43 10.92 1.58
C GLU A 324 22.75 12.42 1.62
N ARG A 325 23.30 12.96 0.54
CA ARG A 325 23.63 14.38 0.44
C ARG A 325 22.40 15.28 0.44
N ASP A 326 21.35 14.88 -0.28
CA ASP A 326 20.09 15.63 -0.31
C ASP A 326 19.37 15.57 1.05
N ARG A 327 19.40 14.42 1.72
CA ARG A 327 18.91 14.25 3.09
C ARG A 327 19.68 15.14 4.07
N ALA A 328 21.01 15.14 4.02
CA ALA A 328 21.84 16.00 4.86
C ALA A 328 21.62 17.50 4.60
N ALA A 329 21.20 17.87 3.39
CA ALA A 329 20.83 19.23 3.03
C ALA A 329 19.39 19.61 3.42
N GLY A 330 18.64 18.73 4.08
CA GLY A 330 17.25 18.96 4.49
C GLY A 330 16.28 19.04 3.32
N LYS A 331 16.65 18.55 2.12
CA LYS A 331 15.72 18.47 0.99
C LYS A 331 14.75 17.33 1.22
N SER A 332 13.52 17.49 0.74
CA SER A 332 12.58 16.38 0.67
C SER A 332 13.18 15.28 -0.23
N VAL A 333 13.63 14.21 0.42
CA VAL A 333 14.10 12.98 -0.22
C VAL A 333 12.94 12.04 -0.56
N HIS A 334 11.73 12.41 -0.14
CA HIS A 334 10.49 11.78 -0.52
C HIS A 334 10.21 12.07 -2.00
N ARG A 335 10.33 11.05 -2.83
CA ARG A 335 10.08 11.19 -4.27
C ARG A 335 8.58 11.28 -4.49
N ARG A 336 8.09 12.47 -4.84
CA ARG A 336 6.70 12.69 -5.24
C ARG A 336 6.43 11.98 -6.57
N HIS A 337 5.73 10.85 -6.55
CA HIS A 337 4.87 10.48 -7.67
C HIS A 337 3.79 11.53 -7.80
N ALA A 338 3.68 12.15 -8.98
CA ALA A 338 2.75 13.25 -9.26
C ALA A 338 1.24 12.94 -8.98
N HIS A 339 0.91 11.73 -8.54
CA HIS A 339 -0.44 11.22 -8.42
C HIS A 339 -0.71 10.29 -7.22
N MET A 340 0.24 10.07 -6.29
CA MET A 340 0.12 8.95 -5.34
C MET A 340 0.62 9.15 -3.90
N HIS A 341 0.99 10.37 -3.50
CA HIS A 341 1.40 10.61 -2.11
C HIS A 341 0.42 11.51 -1.40
N THR A 342 -0.09 11.02 -0.27
CA THR A 342 -0.85 11.81 0.69
C THR A 342 0.06 12.38 1.78
N GLN A 343 1.36 12.09 1.77
CA GLN A 343 2.31 12.46 2.82
C GLN A 343 3.43 13.38 2.29
N ALA A 344 3.78 14.42 3.06
CA ALA A 344 4.89 15.33 2.76
C ALA A 344 6.23 14.88 3.38
N GLU A 345 6.18 14.13 4.48
CA GLU A 345 7.30 13.60 5.26
C GLU A 345 7.03 12.13 5.59
N GLY A 346 8.08 11.32 5.82
CA GLY A 346 7.94 9.91 6.19
C GLY A 346 7.38 9.70 7.61
N GLY A 347 6.62 8.62 7.78
CA GLY A 347 6.01 8.23 9.05
C GLY A 347 4.53 8.63 9.15
N VAL A 348 4.03 8.76 10.38
CA VAL A 348 2.59 8.96 10.65
C VAL A 348 2.08 10.35 10.22
N ASN A 349 1.05 10.40 9.35
CA ASN A 349 0.45 11.65 8.86
C ASN A 349 -0.68 12.15 9.79
N VAL A 350 -0.35 13.14 10.61
CA VAL A 350 -1.27 13.76 11.58
C VAL A 350 -2.29 14.71 10.94
N GLU A 351 -1.95 15.30 9.80
CA GLU A 351 -2.80 16.29 9.11
C GLU A 351 -3.95 15.62 8.36
N LEU A 352 -3.70 14.47 7.72
CA LEU A 352 -4.74 13.67 7.05
C LEU A 352 -5.81 13.16 8.04
N VAL A 353 -5.44 12.92 9.30
CA VAL A 353 -6.36 12.44 10.36
C VAL A 353 -7.20 13.55 10.97
N GLU A 354 -6.74 14.80 10.92
CA GLU A 354 -7.57 15.97 11.24
C GLU A 354 -8.46 16.33 10.03
N GLU A 355 -7.97 16.26 8.79
CA GLU A 355 -8.77 16.45 7.56
C GLU A 355 -9.87 15.40 7.35
N LEU A 356 -9.64 14.15 7.78
CA LEU A 356 -10.68 13.11 7.74
C LEU A 356 -11.75 13.28 8.83
N LYS A 357 -11.47 14.05 9.89
CA LYS A 357 -12.46 14.40 10.94
C LYS A 357 -13.30 15.61 10.55
N ASP A 358 -12.71 16.56 9.83
CA ASP A 358 -13.38 17.77 9.35
C ASP A 358 -13.80 17.58 7.89
N GLY A 359 -14.99 17.01 7.71
CA GLY A 359 -15.63 16.67 6.43
C GLY A 359 -15.16 17.47 5.20
N PHE A 360 -14.70 16.68 4.22
CA PHE A 360 -14.45 17.01 2.82
C PHE A 360 -15.12 18.32 2.32
N THR A 361 -14.41 19.43 2.45
CA THR A 361 -14.61 20.65 1.66
C THR A 361 -13.25 21.22 1.33
N TRP A 362 -12.75 20.91 0.13
CA TRP A 362 -11.46 21.38 -0.35
C TRP A 362 -11.61 22.77 -0.98
N GLU A 363 -10.91 23.78 -0.44
CA GLU A 363 -10.62 25.05 -1.11
C GLU A 363 -9.16 25.05 -1.60
N ALA A 364 -8.96 25.45 -2.85
CA ALA A 364 -7.69 25.34 -3.56
C ALA A 364 -6.65 26.38 -3.12
N PRO A 365 -5.37 25.99 -2.91
CA PRO A 365 -4.25 26.92 -3.01
C PRO A 365 -3.61 26.87 -4.40
N LEU A 366 -3.80 27.98 -5.10
CA LEU A 366 -2.91 28.63 -6.07
C LEU A 366 -1.78 27.80 -6.72
N SER A 367 -1.98 27.63 -8.03
CA SER A 367 -1.01 27.47 -9.12
C SER A 367 0.44 27.85 -8.84
N THR A 368 1.35 26.92 -9.14
CA THR A 368 2.63 27.24 -9.79
C THR A 368 2.88 26.25 -10.91
N ASP A 369 3.05 26.81 -12.11
CA ASP A 369 3.39 26.14 -13.36
C ASP A 369 4.67 25.30 -13.22
N SER A 370 4.60 24.04 -13.65
CA SER A 370 5.77 23.34 -14.17
C SER A 370 5.33 22.46 -15.33
N ALA A 371 5.71 22.93 -16.51
CA ALA A 371 5.52 22.31 -17.80
C ALA A 371 6.28 20.98 -17.93
N ASP A 372 5.77 20.18 -18.87
CA ASP A 372 6.43 19.10 -19.59
C ASP A 372 7.03 17.97 -18.75
N ASP A 373 6.23 16.91 -18.60
CA ASP A 373 6.76 15.56 -18.46
C ASP A 373 5.96 14.62 -19.39
N GLU A 374 6.24 14.72 -20.69
CA GLU A 374 5.90 13.67 -21.66
C GLU A 374 6.82 12.47 -21.42
N THR A 375 6.58 11.73 -20.35
CA THR A 375 7.13 10.38 -20.23
C THR A 375 6.33 9.47 -21.16
N ALA A 376 6.93 9.11 -22.31
CA ALA A 376 6.42 8.08 -23.20
C ALA A 376 6.30 6.75 -22.42
N GLY A 377 5.06 6.36 -22.13
CA GLY A 377 4.65 5.08 -21.55
C GLY A 377 4.03 4.14 -22.60
N PRO A 378 3.86 2.85 -22.27
CA PRO A 378 3.97 1.72 -23.20
C PRO A 378 2.79 1.56 -24.17
N GLU A 379 3.04 0.71 -25.16
CA GLU A 379 2.25 0.37 -26.35
C GLU A 379 0.75 0.15 -26.10
N ASP A 380 -0.06 0.39 -27.13
CA ASP A 380 -1.53 0.31 -27.09
C ASP A 380 -2.04 -1.07 -26.60
N ILE A 381 -2.66 -1.10 -25.42
CA ILE A 381 -3.25 -2.32 -24.82
C ILE A 381 -4.64 -2.60 -25.40
N THR A 382 -4.88 -3.87 -25.73
CA THR A 382 -6.13 -4.41 -26.28
C THR A 382 -7.09 -4.91 -25.19
N LEU A 383 -8.37 -5.10 -25.53
CA LEU A 383 -9.37 -5.60 -24.57
C LEU A 383 -9.14 -7.09 -24.23
N GLU A 384 -8.58 -7.83 -25.18
CA GLU A 384 -8.22 -9.24 -25.06
C GLU A 384 -7.12 -9.45 -24.01
N GLU A 385 -6.12 -8.57 -23.99
CA GLU A 385 -5.01 -8.61 -23.01
C GLU A 385 -5.51 -8.38 -21.57
N ILE A 386 -6.47 -7.47 -21.37
CA ILE A 386 -7.10 -7.25 -20.06
C ILE A 386 -7.87 -8.49 -19.61
N GLY A 387 -8.63 -9.11 -20.52
CA GLY A 387 -9.36 -10.35 -20.24
C GLY A 387 -8.42 -11.44 -19.73
N LYS A 388 -7.31 -11.64 -20.45
CA LYS A 388 -6.27 -12.60 -20.08
C LYS A 388 -5.67 -12.31 -18.70
N ALA A 389 -5.35 -11.06 -18.39
CA ALA A 389 -4.77 -10.70 -17.09
C ALA A 389 -5.70 -11.04 -15.91
N PHE A 390 -7.01 -10.85 -16.07
CA PHE A 390 -7.97 -11.28 -15.06
C PHE A 390 -8.11 -12.80 -14.99
N ASP A 391 -8.07 -13.50 -16.13
CA ASP A 391 -8.19 -14.96 -16.16
C ASP A 391 -6.95 -15.64 -15.52
N ASP A 392 -5.75 -15.09 -15.76
CA ASP A 392 -4.50 -15.52 -15.13
C ASP A 392 -4.56 -15.28 -13.60
N LEU A 393 -5.11 -14.14 -13.15
CA LEU A 393 -5.34 -13.87 -11.73
C LEU A 393 -6.32 -14.88 -11.12
N GLU A 394 -7.44 -15.16 -11.79
CA GLU A 394 -8.43 -16.14 -11.34
C GLU A 394 -7.83 -17.55 -11.24
N ALA A 395 -6.93 -17.93 -12.16
CA ALA A 395 -6.21 -19.20 -12.09
C ALA A 395 -5.27 -19.28 -10.88
N GLN A 396 -4.47 -18.24 -10.64
CA GLN A 396 -3.60 -18.15 -9.46
C GLN A 396 -4.39 -18.25 -8.15
N LEU A 397 -5.55 -17.60 -8.08
CA LEU A 397 -6.43 -17.67 -6.90
C LEU A 397 -7.01 -19.07 -6.66
N ARG A 398 -7.26 -19.85 -7.72
CA ARG A 398 -7.71 -21.24 -7.59
C ARG A 398 -6.59 -22.12 -7.04
N GLU A 399 -5.37 -21.97 -7.57
CA GLU A 399 -4.20 -22.68 -7.08
C GLU A 399 -3.91 -22.36 -5.60
N GLU A 400 -3.98 -21.08 -5.20
CA GLU A 400 -3.82 -20.66 -3.80
C GLU A 400 -4.88 -21.28 -2.88
N LYS A 401 -6.16 -21.30 -3.31
CA LYS A 401 -7.25 -21.91 -2.54
C LYS A 401 -7.11 -23.42 -2.41
N GLU A 402 -6.65 -24.09 -3.46
CA GLU A 402 -6.37 -25.54 -3.44
C GLU A 402 -5.19 -25.86 -2.50
N ALA A 403 -4.14 -25.04 -2.50
CA ALA A 403 -3.03 -25.15 -1.57
C ALA A 403 -3.45 -24.89 -0.10
N ALA A 404 -4.33 -23.92 0.14
CA ALA A 404 -4.86 -23.61 1.48
C ALA A 404 -5.74 -24.74 2.04
N ARG A 405 -6.53 -25.43 1.21
CA ARG A 405 -7.32 -26.61 1.62
C ARG A 405 -6.45 -27.79 2.08
N GLY A 406 -5.21 -27.89 1.58
CA GLY A 406 -4.25 -28.91 2.00
C GLY A 406 -3.58 -28.66 3.36
N THR A 407 -3.67 -27.44 3.90
CA THR A 407 -2.95 -27.01 5.12
C THR A 407 -3.84 -26.82 6.35
N GLY A 408 -5.15 -27.12 6.25
CA GLY A 408 -6.08 -27.08 7.39
C GLY A 408 -6.43 -25.68 7.90
N GLN A 409 -6.10 -24.61 7.16
CA GLN A 409 -6.56 -23.25 7.45
C GLN A 409 -8.02 -23.09 7.01
N THR A 410 -8.94 -23.54 7.85
CA THR A 410 -10.38 -23.24 7.72
C THR A 410 -10.83 -22.35 8.86
N SER A 411 -11.06 -21.07 8.59
CA SER A 411 -12.13 -20.26 9.19
C SER A 411 -12.24 -18.94 8.43
N GLU A 412 -13.14 -18.86 7.45
CA GLU A 412 -13.44 -17.62 6.71
C GLU A 412 -14.39 -16.66 7.46
N ASP A 413 -14.91 -16.99 8.64
CA ASP A 413 -16.02 -16.21 9.24
C ASP A 413 -15.74 -15.43 10.54
N ASP A 414 -14.62 -15.62 11.23
CA ASP A 414 -14.54 -15.12 12.62
C ASP A 414 -13.61 -13.91 12.85
N ASN A 415 -12.77 -13.51 11.87
CA ASN A 415 -11.72 -12.50 12.08
C ASN A 415 -11.92 -11.25 11.21
N GLU A 416 -12.92 -10.44 11.56
CA GLU A 416 -13.25 -9.20 10.84
C GLU A 416 -12.38 -8.03 11.34
N ILE A 417 -11.25 -7.80 10.67
CA ILE A 417 -10.38 -6.64 10.94
C ILE A 417 -11.14 -5.32 10.75
N LEU A 418 -12.05 -5.26 9.76
CA LEU A 418 -12.89 -4.09 9.50
C LEU A 418 -13.86 -3.76 10.64
N GLU A 419 -14.15 -4.73 11.51
CA GLU A 419 -14.96 -4.54 12.72
C GLU A 419 -14.12 -4.23 13.97
N GLY A 420 -12.80 -4.01 13.82
CA GLY A 420 -11.90 -3.73 14.93
C GLY A 420 -11.62 -4.94 15.83
N LYS A 421 -11.86 -6.17 15.36
CA LYS A 421 -11.70 -7.39 16.17
C LYS A 421 -10.25 -7.84 16.38
N ILE A 422 -9.28 -7.25 15.66
CA ILE A 422 -7.85 -7.66 15.71
C ILE A 422 -6.95 -6.53 16.24
N TYR A 423 -7.18 -5.30 15.78
CA TYR A 423 -6.44 -4.12 16.22
C TYR A 423 -7.42 -3.05 16.67
N ASP A 424 -7.06 -2.30 17.72
CA ASP A 424 -7.86 -1.19 18.20
C ASP A 424 -7.71 0.02 17.27
N LEU A 425 -8.73 0.27 16.44
CA LEU A 425 -8.74 1.38 15.50
C LEU A 425 -8.80 2.75 16.20
N THR A 426 -9.21 2.82 17.48
CA THR A 426 -9.18 4.07 18.25
C THR A 426 -7.77 4.44 18.69
N GLU A 427 -6.94 3.45 18.99
CA GLU A 427 -5.52 3.65 19.32
C GLU A 427 -4.71 4.07 18.08
N LEU A 428 -5.09 3.57 16.90
CA LEU A 428 -4.55 4.05 15.63
C LEU A 428 -4.77 5.57 15.47
N GLU A 429 -5.93 6.11 15.87
CA GLU A 429 -6.17 7.57 15.81
C GLU A 429 -5.26 8.37 16.75
N ALA A 430 -4.93 7.83 17.92
CA ALA A 430 -4.05 8.49 18.87
C ALA A 430 -2.60 8.52 18.36
N ILE A 431 -2.16 7.43 17.73
CA ILE A 431 -0.88 7.32 17.03
C ILE A 431 -0.83 8.28 15.86
N ASP A 432 -1.92 8.31 15.09
CA ASP A 432 -2.12 9.25 14.00
C ASP A 432 -2.12 10.70 14.46
N LYS A 433 -2.35 11.01 15.74
CA LYS A 433 -2.18 12.35 16.32
C LYS A 433 -0.79 12.61 16.92
N GLY A 434 0.13 11.67 16.78
CA GLY A 434 1.49 11.74 17.32
C GLY A 434 1.55 11.66 18.85
N VAL A 435 0.50 11.15 19.51
CA VAL A 435 0.45 11.05 20.96
C VAL A 435 1.37 9.91 21.41
N ALA A 436 2.37 10.24 22.23
CA ALA A 436 3.28 9.23 22.78
C ALA A 436 2.53 8.31 23.78
N PRO A 437 2.78 6.99 23.78
CA PRO A 437 2.21 6.08 24.76
C PRO A 437 2.60 6.47 26.19
N LYS A 438 1.62 6.52 27.10
CA LYS A 438 1.86 6.67 28.55
C LYS A 438 1.81 5.30 29.24
N ASP A 439 2.51 5.15 30.37
CA ASP A 439 2.68 3.91 31.13
C ASP A 439 1.41 3.03 31.19
N ALA A 440 1.60 1.73 30.97
CA ALA A 440 0.61 0.70 31.25
C ALA A 440 1.21 -0.27 32.29
N THR A 441 0.50 -0.44 33.40
CA THR A 441 0.79 -1.45 34.44
C THR A 441 -0.26 -2.52 34.35
N GLU A 442 0.09 -3.73 33.90
CA GLU A 442 -0.69 -4.94 34.17
C GLU A 442 0.25 -6.12 34.48
N ASP A 443 -0.18 -6.94 35.45
CA ASP A 443 0.56 -7.99 36.18
C ASP A 443 0.48 -9.36 35.48
N LEU A 444 1.54 -10.18 35.60
CA LEU A 444 1.64 -11.55 35.05
C LEU A 444 1.80 -12.62 36.16
N ASN A 445 1.19 -13.79 35.96
CA ASN A 445 1.20 -14.97 36.86
C ASN A 445 1.81 -16.21 36.17
N ILE A 446 2.45 -17.07 36.97
CA ILE A 446 3.39 -18.16 36.64
C ILE A 446 2.71 -19.56 36.55
N ILE A 447 3.22 -20.54 35.76
CA ILE A 447 3.47 -21.99 36.11
C ILE A 447 4.15 -22.82 34.97
N GLY A 448 5.26 -23.53 35.31
CA GLY A 448 5.65 -24.91 34.91
C GLY A 448 6.55 -25.23 33.68
N GLU A 449 7.78 -25.76 33.92
CA GLU A 449 8.83 -26.31 32.99
C GLU A 449 8.54 -27.74 32.45
N GLU A 450 9.17 -28.33 31.39
CA GLU A 450 10.59 -28.71 31.11
C GLU A 450 10.81 -28.95 29.57
N GLU A 451 11.84 -28.41 28.90
CA GLU A 451 13.27 -28.81 28.66
C GLU A 451 13.61 -29.61 27.37
N GLY A 452 14.57 -29.07 26.60
CA GLY A 452 15.29 -29.71 25.48
C GLY A 452 16.42 -28.83 24.92
N PHE A 453 17.57 -29.43 24.61
CA PHE A 453 18.91 -28.82 24.44
C PHE A 453 19.11 -27.84 23.26
N GLY A 454 19.95 -26.81 23.52
CA GLY A 454 20.06 -25.56 22.76
C GLY A 454 19.08 -24.55 23.38
N TRP A 455 19.52 -23.32 23.73
CA TRP A 455 18.67 -22.44 24.57
C TRP A 455 17.25 -22.39 24.00
N ASP A 456 16.29 -22.89 24.78
CA ASP A 456 14.94 -23.09 24.29
C ASP A 456 14.17 -21.77 24.39
N VAL A 457 13.36 -21.47 23.37
CA VAL A 457 12.62 -20.19 23.34
C VAL A 457 11.58 -20.18 24.44
N ASP A 458 10.87 -21.29 24.59
CA ASP A 458 9.75 -21.40 25.53
C ASP A 458 10.28 -21.46 26.98
N ALA A 459 11.37 -22.22 27.24
CA ALA A 459 12.05 -22.23 28.53
C ALA A 459 12.64 -20.87 28.91
N MET A 460 13.17 -20.11 27.94
CA MET A 460 13.71 -18.77 28.20
C MET A 460 12.60 -17.77 28.54
N MET A 461 11.49 -17.81 27.82
CA MET A 461 10.32 -16.98 28.10
C MET A 461 9.76 -17.29 29.50
N PHE A 462 9.67 -18.56 29.87
CA PHE A 462 9.26 -19.01 31.20
C PHE A 462 10.18 -18.45 32.29
N SER A 463 11.50 -18.64 32.16
CA SER A 463 12.49 -18.18 33.15
C SER A 463 12.49 -16.65 33.39
N LYS A 464 11.94 -15.89 32.45
CA LYS A 464 11.87 -14.42 32.47
C LYS A 464 10.47 -13.88 32.80
N GLY A 465 9.51 -14.75 33.12
CA GLY A 465 8.15 -14.35 33.48
C GLY A 465 7.39 -13.68 32.32
N VAL A 466 7.65 -14.11 31.09
CA VAL A 466 6.89 -13.67 29.90
C VAL A 466 5.62 -14.50 29.72
N VAL A 467 5.66 -15.77 30.12
CA VAL A 467 4.56 -16.77 30.07
C VAL A 467 4.35 -17.35 31.46
#